data_AF-A0AAN9YLH3-F1
#
_entry.id   AF-A0AAN9YLH3-F1
#
_cell.length_a   1.000
_cell.length_b   1.000
_cell.length_c   1.000
_cell.angle_alpha   90.00
_cell.angle_beta   90.00
_cell.angle_gamma   90.00
#
_symmetry.space_group_name_H-M   'P 1'
#
loop_
_entity.id
_entity.type
_entity.pdbx_description
1 polymer ?
#
loop_
_entity_poly.entity_id
_entity_poly.type
_entity_poly.pdbx_seq_one_letter_code
_entity_poly.pdbx_strand_id
1 'polypeptide(L)'
;MISAENEIAINGSRAYGTTVYAAEFDHGCQAYGRLGDDDWTYFSGTATDNSGTYAQLEFMPVEQGTPNPFPVEFYQNVTNQPIFGNGVKCDRQIRLFNSTLNEGEFAPVPVKGTIFSNLEPLGDAEGLGDVFGILIDTPFIEYNGLDCASLKGYHGTGTGD
;
A
#
# COMPACT_ATOMS: atom_id res chain seq x y z
N MET A 1 5.99 -5.87 4.14
CA MET A 1 6.04 -7.35 4.05
C MET A 1 6.01 -7.72 2.58
N ILE A 2 6.70 -8.79 2.17
CA ILE A 2 6.71 -9.30 0.78
C ILE A 2 6.55 -10.81 0.83
N SER A 3 5.86 -11.40 -0.17
CA SER A 3 5.62 -12.85 -0.20
C SER A 3 6.94 -13.60 -0.07
N ALA A 4 7.00 -14.56 0.85
CA ALA A 4 8.21 -15.32 1.16
C ALA A 4 8.77 -16.06 -0.06
N GLU A 5 7.93 -16.35 -1.05
CA GLU A 5 8.30 -17.03 -2.29
C GLU A 5 8.87 -16.07 -3.36
N ASN A 6 8.79 -14.75 -3.16
CA ASN A 6 9.27 -13.76 -4.12
C ASN A 6 10.66 -13.22 -3.75
N GLU A 7 11.68 -14.06 -3.90
CA GLU A 7 13.08 -13.72 -3.57
C GLU A 7 13.59 -12.47 -4.31
N ILE A 8 13.16 -12.26 -5.55
CA ILE A 8 13.59 -11.12 -6.36
C ILE A 8 13.08 -9.82 -5.74
N ALA A 9 11.80 -9.74 -5.36
CA ALA A 9 11.23 -8.57 -4.73
C ALA A 9 11.81 -8.32 -3.33
N ILE A 10 12.06 -9.39 -2.56
CA ILE A 10 12.71 -9.30 -1.23
C ILE A 10 14.11 -8.71 -1.35
N ASN A 11 14.94 -9.27 -2.22
CA ASN A 11 16.33 -8.84 -2.38
C ASN A 11 16.42 -7.45 -3.03
N GLY A 12 15.56 -7.15 -3.99
CA GLY A 12 15.44 -5.83 -4.60
C GLY A 12 15.14 -4.76 -3.55
N SER A 13 14.11 -4.98 -2.73
CA SER A 13 13.72 -4.04 -1.67
C SER A 13 14.81 -3.86 -0.60
N ARG A 14 15.51 -4.94 -0.22
CA ARG A 14 16.64 -4.87 0.72
C ARG A 14 17.84 -4.11 0.17
N ALA A 15 18.09 -4.16 -1.13
CA ALA A 15 19.19 -3.43 -1.77
C ALA A 15 19.05 -1.90 -1.63
N TYR A 16 17.82 -1.41 -1.47
CA TYR A 16 17.56 0.00 -1.17
C TYR A 16 17.71 0.37 0.31
N GLY A 17 17.97 -0.61 1.19
CA GLY A 17 18.11 -0.39 2.63
C GLY A 17 16.82 -0.53 3.42
N THR A 18 15.75 -1.07 2.82
CA THR A 18 14.46 -1.29 3.49
C THR A 18 14.51 -2.57 4.34
N THR A 19 13.91 -2.52 5.53
CA THR A 19 13.64 -3.73 6.32
C THR A 19 12.50 -4.51 5.66
N VAL A 20 12.79 -5.74 5.24
CA VAL A 20 11.80 -6.59 4.55
C VAL A 20 11.56 -7.86 5.35
N TYR A 21 10.33 -7.99 5.83
CA TYR A 21 9.77 -9.22 6.38
C TYR A 21 9.22 -10.06 5.23
N ALA A 22 9.86 -11.21 4.99
CA ALA A 22 9.31 -12.28 4.16
C ALA A 22 8.07 -12.84 4.86
N ALA A 23 6.96 -12.96 4.14
CA ALA A 23 5.66 -13.21 4.74
C ALA A 23 4.82 -14.21 3.95
N GLU A 24 3.96 -14.92 4.67
CA GLU A 24 2.83 -15.64 4.11
C GLU A 24 1.59 -14.75 4.20
N PHE A 25 0.78 -14.72 3.14
CA PHE A 25 -0.45 -13.93 3.07
C PHE A 25 -1.67 -14.84 3.01
N ASP A 26 -2.73 -14.42 3.67
CA ASP A 26 -4.04 -15.03 3.59
C ASP A 26 -5.04 -14.06 2.93
N HIS A 27 -5.55 -14.33 1.73
CA HIS A 27 -5.17 -15.38 0.78
C HIS A 27 -3.98 -14.96 -0.11
N GLY A 28 -3.04 -15.85 -0.40
CA GLY A 28 -1.77 -15.52 -1.07
C GLY A 28 -1.87 -14.85 -2.46
N CYS A 29 -2.95 -15.10 -3.21
CA CYS A 29 -3.19 -14.55 -4.55
C CYS A 29 -4.53 -13.83 -4.69
N GLN A 30 -5.24 -13.56 -3.58
CA GLN A 30 -6.51 -12.85 -3.59
C GLN A 30 -6.40 -11.65 -2.66
N ALA A 31 -6.01 -10.50 -3.23
CA ALA A 31 -5.82 -9.25 -2.51
C ALA A 31 -7.11 -8.72 -1.84
N TYR A 32 -8.27 -9.23 -2.26
CA TYR A 32 -9.60 -8.84 -1.79
C TYR A 32 -10.35 -10.06 -1.23
N GLY A 33 -9.83 -10.62 -0.13
CA GLY A 33 -10.51 -11.67 0.62
C GLY A 33 -11.80 -11.13 1.22
N ARG A 34 -12.88 -11.93 1.23
CA ARG A 34 -14.15 -11.55 1.88
C ARG A 34 -14.20 -12.15 3.28
N LEU A 35 -14.58 -11.33 4.26
CA LEU A 35 -14.73 -11.77 5.64
C LEU A 35 -16.21 -12.11 5.90
N GLY A 36 -16.52 -13.42 5.95
CA GLY A 36 -17.87 -13.91 6.20
C GLY A 36 -18.85 -13.64 5.06
N ASP A 37 -20.14 -13.55 5.41
CA ASP A 37 -21.24 -13.25 4.47
C ASP A 37 -21.46 -11.73 4.27
N ASP A 38 -20.70 -10.89 4.96
CA ASP A 38 -20.83 -9.43 4.92
C ASP A 38 -19.94 -8.79 3.83
N ASP A 39 -20.14 -7.50 3.57
CA ASP A 39 -19.36 -6.71 2.60
C ASP A 39 -17.93 -6.37 3.04
N TRP A 40 -17.44 -6.99 4.11
CA TRP A 40 -16.09 -6.77 4.62
C TRP A 40 -15.06 -7.42 3.70
N THR A 41 -14.03 -6.64 3.37
CA THR A 41 -12.82 -7.10 2.73
C THR A 41 -11.72 -7.18 3.77
N TYR A 42 -10.90 -8.23 3.70
CA TYR A 42 -9.76 -8.40 4.59
C TYR A 42 -8.48 -8.73 3.82
N PHE A 43 -7.38 -8.40 4.48
CA PHE A 43 -6.02 -8.77 4.09
C PHE A 43 -5.26 -9.14 5.36
N SER A 44 -4.49 -10.23 5.33
CA SER A 44 -3.60 -10.58 6.43
C SER A 44 -2.26 -11.12 5.91
N GLY A 45 -1.18 -10.71 6.57
CA GLY A 45 0.17 -11.19 6.30
C GLY A 45 0.94 -11.40 7.59
N THR A 46 1.67 -12.52 7.67
CA THR A 46 2.50 -12.88 8.83
C THR A 46 3.92 -13.22 8.39
N ALA A 47 4.92 -12.71 9.09
CA ALA A 47 6.32 -12.94 8.79
C ALA A 47 6.73 -14.39 9.09
N THR A 48 7.55 -14.98 8.21
CA THR A 48 7.98 -16.38 8.29
C THR A 48 9.24 -16.60 9.13
N ASP A 49 9.80 -15.54 9.71
CA ASP A 49 11.04 -15.56 10.49
C ASP A 49 10.84 -15.85 12.00
N ASN A 50 9.63 -16.24 12.40
CA ASN A 50 9.22 -16.46 13.79
C ASN A 50 9.28 -15.21 14.69
N SER A 51 9.40 -14.01 14.12
CA SER A 51 9.34 -12.76 14.89
C SER A 51 7.95 -12.47 15.46
N GLY A 52 6.90 -13.12 14.93
CA GLY A 52 5.51 -12.76 15.21
C GLY A 52 5.08 -11.46 14.53
N THR A 53 5.88 -10.92 13.59
CA THR A 53 5.55 -9.69 12.86
C THR A 53 4.36 -9.93 11.94
N TYR A 54 3.34 -9.06 11.98
CA TYR A 54 2.12 -9.21 11.20
C TYR A 54 1.49 -7.88 10.80
N ALA A 55 0.65 -7.92 9.78
CA ALA A 55 -0.29 -6.87 9.42
C ALA A 55 -1.59 -7.48 8.92
N GLN A 56 -2.69 -6.97 9.45
CA GLN A 56 -4.05 -7.32 9.09
C GLN A 56 -4.88 -6.05 8.95
N LEU A 57 -5.69 -6.02 7.90
CA LEU A 57 -6.61 -4.94 7.61
C LEU A 57 -7.99 -5.54 7.34
N GLU A 58 -9.00 -4.93 7.92
CA GLU A 58 -10.41 -5.24 7.67
C GLU A 58 -11.11 -3.95 7.33
N PHE A 59 -11.80 -3.90 6.19
CA PHE A 59 -12.42 -2.67 5.71
C PHE A 59 -13.66 -2.94 4.87
N MET A 60 -14.52 -1.94 4.78
CA MET A 60 -15.70 -1.97 3.93
C MET A 60 -15.91 -0.62 3.24
N PRO A 61 -16.69 -0.56 2.14
CA PRO A 61 -17.05 0.71 1.53
C PRO A 61 -17.67 1.67 2.53
N VAL A 62 -17.30 2.95 2.44
CA VAL A 62 -17.92 4.01 3.24
C VAL A 62 -19.40 4.13 2.87
N GLU A 63 -20.27 4.18 3.87
CA GLU A 63 -21.72 4.35 3.66
C GLU A 63 -22.03 5.63 2.86
N GLN A 64 -23.01 5.53 1.97
CA GLN A 64 -23.44 6.67 1.17
C GLN A 64 -23.85 7.86 2.07
N GLY A 65 -23.24 9.02 1.82
CA GLY A 65 -23.47 10.24 2.59
C GLY A 65 -22.53 10.45 3.77
N THR A 66 -21.70 9.46 4.12
CA THR A 66 -20.61 9.65 5.10
C THR A 66 -19.44 10.37 4.43
N PRO A 67 -18.96 11.51 4.98
CA PRO A 67 -17.81 12.21 4.43
C PRO A 67 -16.54 11.37 4.55
N ASN A 68 -15.84 11.15 3.43
CA ASN A 68 -14.46 10.68 3.45
C ASN A 68 -13.53 11.90 3.61
N PRO A 69 -12.70 11.98 4.67
CA PRO A 69 -11.79 13.10 4.87
C PRO A 69 -10.65 13.18 3.83
N PHE A 70 -10.37 12.10 3.10
CA PHE A 70 -9.24 12.01 2.17
C PHE A 70 -9.73 11.72 0.74
N PRO A 71 -9.77 12.72 -0.17
CA PRO A 71 -10.19 12.49 -1.54
C PRO A 71 -9.11 11.75 -2.34
N VAL A 72 -9.42 11.28 -3.55
CA VAL A 72 -8.48 10.49 -4.38
C VAL A 72 -7.18 11.26 -4.64
N GLU A 73 -7.27 12.58 -4.81
CA GLU A 73 -6.14 13.48 -5.05
C GLU A 73 -5.18 13.53 -3.85
N PHE A 74 -5.67 13.29 -2.63
CA PHE A 74 -4.79 13.13 -1.48
C PHE A 74 -3.90 11.91 -1.67
N TYR A 75 -4.48 10.76 -2.02
CA TYR A 75 -3.74 9.51 -2.24
C TYR A 75 -2.79 9.61 -3.44
N GLN A 76 -3.21 10.22 -4.55
CA GLN A 76 -2.32 10.53 -5.69
C GLN A 76 -1.06 11.26 -5.22
N ASN A 77 -1.23 12.34 -4.46
CA ASN A 77 -0.11 13.17 -4.03
C ASN A 77 0.81 12.47 -3.02
N VAL A 78 0.27 11.76 -2.03
CA VAL A 78 1.11 11.13 -0.99
C VAL A 78 1.75 9.82 -1.44
N THR A 79 1.16 9.11 -2.40
CA THR A 79 1.71 7.84 -2.91
C THR A 79 2.65 8.00 -4.09
N ASN A 80 2.56 9.09 -4.86
CA ASN A 80 3.49 9.41 -5.95
C ASN A 80 4.72 10.18 -5.47
N GLN A 81 5.26 9.83 -4.30
CA GLN A 81 6.50 10.37 -3.74
C GLN A 81 7.68 9.41 -3.99
N PRO A 82 8.92 9.90 -4.09
CA PRO A 82 10.07 9.00 -4.18
C PRO A 82 10.20 8.12 -2.94
N ILE A 83 10.63 6.88 -3.14
CA ILE A 83 10.85 5.91 -2.08
C ILE A 83 12.34 5.92 -1.73
N PHE A 84 12.62 6.11 -0.45
CA PHE A 84 13.96 6.19 0.12
C PHE A 84 14.14 5.06 1.14
N GLY A 85 15.26 4.33 1.07
CA GLY A 85 15.71 3.47 2.17
C GLY A 85 17.01 4.00 2.79
N ASN A 86 18.13 3.87 2.07
CA ASN A 86 19.46 4.31 2.52
C ASN A 86 19.85 5.74 2.09
N GLY A 87 19.01 6.42 1.30
CA GLY A 87 19.24 7.79 0.83
C GLY A 87 20.34 7.94 -0.24
N VAL A 88 20.90 6.84 -0.75
CA VAL A 88 21.88 6.83 -1.85
C VAL A 88 21.19 6.49 -3.17
N LYS A 89 20.45 5.38 -3.17
CA LYS A 89 19.64 4.93 -4.31
C LYS A 89 18.18 5.01 -3.96
N CYS A 90 17.40 5.53 -4.91
CA CYS A 90 15.98 5.80 -4.74
C CYS A 90 15.18 5.24 -5.90
N ASP A 91 13.93 4.91 -5.60
CA ASP A 91 12.94 4.58 -6.61
C ASP A 91 11.96 5.74 -6.76
N ARG A 92 11.67 6.09 -8.01
CA ARG A 92 10.55 6.96 -8.34
C ARG A 92 9.45 6.11 -8.95
N GLN A 93 8.51 5.70 -8.11
CA GLN A 93 7.29 5.03 -8.52
C GLN A 93 6.18 6.07 -8.77
N ILE A 94 5.55 5.97 -9.93
CA ILE A 94 4.41 6.80 -10.33
C ILE A 94 3.22 5.88 -10.53
N ARG A 95 2.24 5.94 -9.62
CA ARG A 95 0.94 5.29 -9.74
C ARG A 95 0.02 6.15 -10.60
N LEU A 96 -0.68 5.50 -11.51
CA LEU A 96 -1.63 6.16 -12.40
C LEU A 96 -3.05 5.92 -11.90
N PHE A 97 -3.76 7.00 -11.60
CA PHE A 97 -5.12 6.96 -11.05
C PHE A 97 -6.21 7.24 -12.10
N ASN A 98 -5.80 7.55 -13.33
CA ASN A 98 -6.66 7.88 -14.47
C ASN A 98 -6.31 6.94 -15.62
N SER A 99 -6.66 5.69 -15.44
CA SER A 99 -6.41 4.62 -16.38
C SER A 99 -7.67 3.78 -16.52
N THR A 100 -7.78 3.04 -17.62
CA THR A 100 -8.89 2.11 -17.83
C THR A 100 -9.01 1.02 -16.75
N LEU A 101 -7.99 0.85 -15.89
CA LEU A 101 -7.99 -0.11 -14.77
C LEU A 101 -8.63 0.45 -13.50
N ASN A 102 -8.89 1.76 -13.43
CA ASN A 102 -9.46 2.43 -12.26
C ASN A 102 -10.52 3.47 -12.64
N GLU A 103 -11.26 3.19 -13.72
CA GLU A 103 -12.39 3.98 -14.19
C GLU A 103 -13.68 3.13 -14.24
N GLY A 104 -14.84 3.79 -14.27
CA GLY A 104 -16.13 3.12 -14.40
C GLY A 104 -16.44 2.18 -13.24
N GLU A 105 -16.67 0.90 -13.53
CA GLU A 105 -16.93 -0.15 -12.51
C GLU A 105 -15.72 -0.39 -11.59
N PHE A 106 -14.51 -0.07 -12.06
CA PHE A 106 -13.26 -0.19 -11.28
C PHE A 106 -12.84 1.13 -10.63
N ALA A 107 -13.73 2.13 -10.63
CA ALA A 107 -13.44 3.42 -10.03
C ALA A 107 -13.05 3.28 -8.55
N PRO A 108 -12.20 4.18 -8.02
CA PRO A 108 -11.70 4.07 -6.67
C PRO A 108 -12.84 4.14 -5.64
N VAL A 109 -12.83 3.22 -4.67
CA VAL A 109 -13.89 3.12 -3.65
C VAL A 109 -13.36 3.62 -2.31
N PRO A 110 -13.94 4.67 -1.71
CA PRO A 110 -13.65 5.05 -0.33
C PRO A 110 -13.99 3.91 0.62
N VAL A 111 -13.05 3.54 1.49
CA VAL A 111 -13.26 2.49 2.49
C VAL A 111 -12.97 3.00 3.89
N LYS A 112 -13.60 2.37 4.87
CA LYS A 112 -13.34 2.59 6.29
C LYS A 112 -13.12 1.24 6.95
N GLY A 113 -12.18 1.18 7.88
CA GLY A 113 -11.77 -0.09 8.47
C GLY A 113 -10.99 0.02 9.76
N THR A 114 -10.43 -1.13 10.11
CA THR A 114 -9.64 -1.37 11.31
C THR A 114 -8.30 -2.00 10.90
N ILE A 115 -7.22 -1.54 11.54
CA ILE A 115 -5.86 -2.08 11.32
C ILE A 115 -5.40 -2.81 12.57
N PHE A 116 -4.82 -4.00 12.38
CA PHE A 116 -4.12 -4.78 13.38
C PHE A 116 -2.70 -5.03 12.90
N SER A 117 -1.68 -4.56 13.62
CA SER A 117 -0.29 -4.76 13.20
C SER A 117 0.66 -4.52 14.35
N ASN A 118 1.86 -5.09 14.25
CA ASN A 118 3.04 -4.73 15.04
C ASN A 118 4.19 -4.19 14.16
N LEU A 119 3.89 -3.78 12.92
CA LEU A 119 4.87 -3.20 12.00
C LEU A 119 5.10 -1.72 12.27
N GLU A 120 6.34 -1.28 12.13
CA GLU A 120 6.66 0.14 12.05
C GLU A 120 6.06 0.80 10.80
N PRO A 121 5.59 2.07 10.86
CA PRO A 121 5.59 2.94 12.04
C PRO A 121 4.34 2.80 12.92
N LEU A 122 3.47 1.82 12.67
CA LEU A 122 2.23 1.63 13.43
C LEU A 122 2.48 1.10 14.85
N GLY A 123 3.58 0.37 15.06
CA GLY A 123 3.87 -0.31 16.33
C GLY A 123 2.77 -1.34 16.64
N ASP A 124 2.56 -1.68 17.91
CA ASP A 124 1.51 -2.58 18.39
C ASP A 124 0.10 -1.94 18.28
N ALA A 125 -0.34 -1.71 17.05
CA ALA A 125 -1.66 -1.23 16.71
C ALA A 125 -2.66 -2.39 16.82
N GLU A 126 -3.27 -2.54 18.00
CA GLU A 126 -4.28 -3.56 18.27
C GLU A 126 -5.69 -2.97 18.04
N GLY A 127 -6.14 -2.97 16.80
CA GLY A 127 -7.50 -2.55 16.44
C GLY A 127 -7.66 -1.03 16.31
N LEU A 128 -6.76 -0.38 15.56
CA LEU A 128 -6.92 1.03 15.21
C LEU A 128 -8.10 1.16 14.24
N GLY A 129 -9.29 1.42 14.79
CA GLY A 129 -10.53 1.64 14.05
C GLY A 129 -10.66 3.06 13.50
N ASP A 130 -11.75 3.30 12.76
CA ASP A 130 -12.05 4.58 12.10
C ASP A 130 -10.95 5.05 11.12
N VAL A 131 -10.21 4.10 10.53
CA VAL A 131 -9.20 4.40 9.52
C VAL A 131 -9.84 4.50 8.15
N PHE A 132 -9.64 5.64 7.49
CA PHE A 132 -10.12 5.90 6.13
C PHE A 132 -9.06 5.54 5.10
N GLY A 133 -9.51 4.91 4.02
CA GLY A 133 -8.68 4.42 2.93
C GLY A 133 -9.35 4.55 1.58
N ILE A 134 -8.66 4.06 0.56
CA ILE A 134 -9.18 3.90 -0.78
C ILE A 134 -8.85 2.49 -1.28
N LEU A 135 -9.86 1.81 -1.83
CA LEU A 135 -9.71 0.55 -2.54
C LEU A 135 -9.59 0.86 -4.04
N ILE A 136 -8.44 0.54 -4.63
CA ILE A 136 -8.12 0.88 -6.02
C ILE A 136 -7.00 0.00 -6.57
N ASP A 137 -7.15 -0.44 -7.81
CA ASP A 137 -6.05 -1.00 -8.59
C ASP A 137 -5.36 0.11 -9.40
N THR A 138 -4.03 0.22 -9.26
CA THR A 138 -3.25 1.23 -10.00
C THR A 138 -2.14 0.57 -10.78
N PRO A 139 -2.06 0.75 -12.11
CA PRO A 139 -0.80 0.52 -12.79
C PRO A 139 0.23 1.55 -12.31
N PHE A 140 1.51 1.20 -12.43
CA PHE A 140 2.58 2.10 -12.05
C PHE A 140 3.75 2.03 -13.01
N ILE A 141 4.49 3.14 -13.08
CA ILE A 141 5.77 3.26 -13.76
C ILE A 141 6.84 3.38 -12.69
N GLU A 142 7.85 2.53 -12.75
CA GLU A 142 8.96 2.54 -11.81
C GLU A 142 10.26 2.94 -12.51
N TYR A 143 10.89 3.99 -11.99
CA TYR A 143 12.27 4.35 -12.33
C TYR A 143 13.16 3.95 -11.16
N ASN A 144 13.88 2.85 -11.34
CA ASN A 144 14.68 2.25 -10.29
C ASN A 144 16.15 2.72 -10.30
N GLY A 145 16.81 2.61 -9.14
CA GLY A 145 18.26 2.82 -9.02
C GLY A 145 18.74 4.25 -9.26
N LEU A 146 17.84 5.23 -9.15
CA LEU A 146 18.15 6.65 -9.33
C LEU A 146 19.09 7.14 -8.21
N ASP A 147 19.93 8.13 -8.51
CA ASP A 147 20.62 8.87 -7.46
C ASP A 147 19.58 9.70 -6.69
N CYS A 148 19.44 9.48 -5.39
CA CYS A 148 18.48 10.22 -4.56
C CYS A 148 18.70 11.75 -4.63
N ALA A 149 19.94 12.20 -4.82
CA ALA A 149 20.24 13.64 -4.95
C ALA A 149 19.56 14.26 -6.18
N SER A 150 19.34 13.47 -7.24
CA SER A 150 18.65 13.92 -8.45
C SER A 150 17.15 14.17 -8.26
N LEU A 151 16.57 13.66 -7.16
CA LEU A 151 15.15 13.82 -6.82
C LEU A 151 14.90 14.94 -5.81
N LYS A 152 15.93 15.72 -5.47
CA LYS A 152 15.78 16.88 -4.58
C LYS A 152 14.85 17.91 -5.22
N GLY A 153 13.83 18.34 -4.47
CA GLY A 153 12.82 19.28 -4.97
C GLY A 153 11.82 18.62 -5.93
N TYR A 154 11.65 17.31 -5.87
CA TYR A 154 10.62 16.63 -6.62
C TYR A 154 9.22 17.18 -6.29
N HIS A 155 8.43 17.46 -7.32
CA HIS A 155 7.12 18.10 -7.24
C HIS A 155 5.97 17.20 -7.70
N GLY A 156 6.14 15.87 -7.62
CA GLY A 156 5.14 14.92 -8.10
C GLY A 156 5.14 14.76 -9.62
N THR A 157 4.03 14.22 -10.12
CA THR A 157 3.74 13.99 -11.54
C THR A 157 3.20 15.23 -12.26
N GLY A 158 2.93 16.32 -11.54
CA GLY A 158 2.14 17.44 -12.05
C GLY A 158 0.68 17.03 -12.28
N THR A 159 -0.03 17.67 -13.22
CA THR A 159 -1.38 17.26 -13.67
C THR A 159 -1.36 16.05 -14.60
N GLY A 160 -0.31 15.22 -14.49
CA GLY A 160 0.09 14.22 -15.49
C GLY A 160 -0.40 12.80 -15.22
N ASP A 161 -1.25 12.62 -14.20
CA ASP A 161 -2.13 11.48 -14.00
C ASP A 161 -3.57 11.85 -14.40
#